data_AF-A0A318VUF1-F1
#
_entry.id   AF-A0A318VUF1-F1
#
_cell.length_a   1.000
_cell.length_b   1.000
_cell.length_c   1.000
_cell.angle_alpha   90.00
_cell.angle_beta   90.00
_cell.angle_gamma   90.00
#
_symmetry.space_group_name_H-M   'P 1'
#
loop_
_entity.id
_entity.type
_entity.pdbx_description
1 polymer ?
#
loop_
_entity_poly.entity_id
_entity_poly.type
_entity_poly.pdbx_seq_one_letter_code
_entity_poly.pdbx_strand_id
1 'polypeptide(L)'
;MRSVDNMPALDWENGRNAMRAKFQVMHEEPVVLKMPADMDWSVNGGEFGCTLDDGGMPRDCEGGSLLHRLAELNDMPALKDIAKACDYSSSRVDIDAAGSRIIVHD
;
A
#
# COMPACT_ATOMS: atom_id res chain seq x y z
N MET A 1 -6.33 4.37 16.60
CA MET A 1 -5.05 4.40 15.85
C MET A 1 -4.40 3.03 16.01
N ARG A 2 -4.39 2.20 14.96
CA ARG A 2 -3.63 0.93 14.99
C ARG A 2 -2.14 1.29 15.10
N SER A 3 -1.42 0.71 16.06
CA SER A 3 0.02 1.00 16.21
C SER A 3 0.77 0.36 15.05
N VAL A 4 1.23 1.20 14.13
CA VAL A 4 2.08 0.81 13.01
C VAL A 4 3.49 0.43 13.48
N ASP A 5 3.83 0.76 14.74
CA ASP A 5 5.17 0.62 15.32
C ASP A 5 5.67 -0.82 15.42
N ASN A 6 4.75 -1.80 15.43
CA ASN A 6 5.08 -3.23 15.50
C ASN A 6 5.01 -3.93 14.13
N MET A 7 4.65 -3.21 13.06
CA MET A 7 4.58 -3.80 11.73
C MET A 7 5.95 -3.81 11.06
N PRO A 8 6.29 -4.87 10.30
CA PRO A 8 7.51 -4.89 9.51
C PRO A 8 7.48 -3.77 8.48
N ALA A 9 8.49 -2.90 8.51
CA ALA A 9 8.68 -1.85 7.53
C ALA A 9 9.74 -2.25 6.49
N LEU A 10 9.37 -2.17 5.22
CA LEU A 10 10.21 -2.49 4.07
C LEU A 10 10.44 -1.22 3.25
N ASP A 11 11.71 -0.85 3.11
CA ASP A 11 12.12 0.18 2.16
C ASP A 11 11.97 -0.35 0.73
N TRP A 12 11.35 0.43 -0.17
CA TRP A 12 11.08 -0.02 -1.55
C TRP A 12 12.37 -0.45 -2.29
N GLU A 13 13.46 0.30 -2.12
CA GLU A 13 14.78 0.04 -2.71
C GLU A 13 14.72 -0.31 -4.21
N ASN A 14 13.98 0.48 -5.00
CA ASN A 14 13.73 0.21 -6.42
C ASN A 14 13.10 -1.18 -6.68
N GLY A 15 12.22 -1.62 -5.79
CA GLY A 15 11.48 -2.88 -5.90
C GLY A 15 12.22 -4.12 -5.40
N ARG A 16 13.44 -4.01 -4.84
CA ARG A 16 14.17 -5.19 -4.30
C ARG A 16 13.39 -5.92 -3.22
N ASN A 17 12.67 -5.19 -2.38
CA ASN A 17 11.88 -5.75 -1.29
C ASN A 17 10.44 -6.12 -1.70
N ALA A 18 10.06 -5.92 -2.97
CA ALA A 18 8.70 -6.19 -3.43
C ALA A 18 8.31 -7.66 -3.30
N MET A 19 9.25 -8.58 -3.52
CA MET A 19 8.98 -10.01 -3.36
C MET A 19 8.69 -10.38 -1.90
N ARG A 20 9.43 -9.78 -0.95
CA ARG A 20 9.22 -9.97 0.49
C ARG A 20 7.88 -9.37 0.91
N ALA A 21 7.56 -8.16 0.46
CA ALA A 21 6.26 -7.53 0.68
C ALA A 21 5.12 -8.41 0.18
N LYS A 22 5.20 -8.88 -1.07
CA LYS A 22 4.20 -9.77 -1.65
C LYS A 22 4.01 -11.04 -0.81
N PHE A 23 5.09 -11.65 -0.34
CA PHE A 23 5.02 -12.84 0.51
C PHE A 23 4.28 -12.56 1.82
N GLN A 24 4.54 -11.44 2.47
CA GLN A 24 3.83 -11.04 3.69
C GLN A 24 2.34 -10.83 3.45
N VAL A 25 1.99 -10.07 2.40
CA VAL A 25 0.59 -9.82 2.02
C VAL A 25 -0.15 -11.13 1.73
N MET A 26 0.47 -12.06 1.00
CA MET A 26 -0.14 -13.36 0.70
C MET A 26 -0.37 -14.25 1.95
N HIS A 27 0.35 -14.00 3.04
CA HIS A 27 0.16 -14.68 4.32
C HIS A 27 -0.71 -13.85 5.29
N GLU A 28 -1.39 -12.81 4.77
CA GLU A 28 -2.22 -11.88 5.56
C GLU A 28 -1.42 -11.20 6.69
N GLU A 29 -0.09 -11.10 6.53
CA GLU A 29 0.76 -10.39 7.47
C GLU A 29 0.79 -8.89 7.12
N PRO A 30 0.56 -8.00 8.11
CA PRO A 30 0.60 -6.56 7.86
C PRO A 30 2.02 -6.11 7.53
N VAL A 31 2.17 -5.14 6.63
CA VAL A 31 3.46 -4.62 6.19
C VAL A 31 3.38 -3.14 5.84
N VAL A 32 4.42 -2.40 6.22
CA VAL A 32 4.60 -1.00 5.80
C VAL A 32 5.60 -0.97 4.66
N LEU A 33 5.20 -0.45 3.50
CA LEU A 33 6.08 -0.17 2.38
C LEU A 33 6.45 1.31 2.43
N LYS A 34 7.74 1.60 2.66
CA LYS A 34 8.26 2.95 2.52
C LYS A 34 8.59 3.20 1.06
N MET A 35 7.81 4.06 0.45
CA MET A 35 7.86 4.36 -0.97
C MET A 35 8.81 5.52 -1.25
N PRO A 36 9.25 5.68 -2.51
CA PRO A 36 10.01 6.86 -2.92
C PRO A 36 9.23 8.16 -2.65
N ALA A 37 9.94 9.21 -2.22
CA ALA A 37 9.32 10.50 -1.89
C ALA A 37 8.77 11.25 -3.10
N ASP A 38 9.28 10.95 -4.29
CA ASP A 38 8.88 11.49 -5.60
C ASP A 38 7.75 10.70 -6.28
N MET A 39 7.21 9.68 -5.60
CA MET A 39 6.06 8.92 -6.08
C MET A 39 4.84 9.83 -6.26
N ASP A 40 4.11 9.62 -7.35
CA ASP A 40 2.80 10.22 -7.60
C ASP A 40 1.73 9.53 -6.75
N TRP A 41 1.15 10.30 -5.83
CA TRP A 41 0.09 9.89 -4.91
C TRP A 41 -1.31 10.39 -5.33
N SER A 42 -1.48 10.86 -6.57
CA SER A 42 -2.73 11.46 -7.10
C SER A 42 -3.86 10.45 -7.34
N VAL A 43 -4.20 9.66 -6.32
CA VAL A 43 -5.32 8.73 -6.33
C VAL A 43 -6.53 9.34 -5.61
N ASN A 44 -7.71 9.21 -6.22
CA ASN A 44 -8.97 9.56 -5.59
C ASN A 44 -9.42 8.40 -4.69
N GLY A 45 -9.13 8.48 -3.38
CA GLY A 45 -9.48 7.41 -2.44
C GLY A 45 -10.96 6.99 -2.45
N GLY A 46 -11.87 7.90 -2.82
CA GLY A 46 -13.30 7.58 -2.92
C GLY A 46 -13.64 6.54 -3.99
N GLU A 47 -12.78 6.34 -5.00
CA GLU A 47 -12.96 5.35 -6.06
C GLU A 47 -12.56 3.93 -5.63
N PHE A 48 -11.87 3.79 -4.49
CA PHE A 48 -11.29 2.52 -4.02
C PHE A 48 -11.88 2.06 -2.69
N GLY A 49 -13.09 2.51 -2.36
CA GLY A 49 -13.78 2.14 -1.12
C GLY A 49 -13.08 2.63 0.15
N CYS A 50 -12.17 3.61 0.05
CA CYS A 50 -11.47 4.15 1.21
C CYS A 50 -12.43 4.91 2.12
N THR A 51 -12.14 4.89 3.42
CA THR A 51 -12.65 5.87 4.37
C THR A 51 -11.59 6.97 4.58
N LEU A 52 -12.01 8.21 4.84
CA LEU A 52 -11.07 9.27 5.19
C LEU A 52 -11.04 9.40 6.71
N ASP A 53 -9.85 9.43 7.31
CA ASP A 53 -9.71 9.76 8.73
C ASP A 53 -9.91 11.27 8.99
N ASP A 54 -9.89 11.68 10.26
CA ASP A 54 -10.07 13.08 10.67
C ASP A 54 -9.01 14.03 10.05
N GLY A 55 -7.87 13.49 9.61
CA GLY A 55 -6.81 14.21 8.91
C GLY A 55 -6.96 14.23 7.38
N GLY A 56 -8.03 13.62 6.85
CA GLY A 56 -8.24 13.47 5.41
C GLY A 56 -7.37 12.38 4.78
N MET A 57 -6.79 11.48 5.58
CA MET A 57 -5.93 10.41 5.09
C MET A 57 -6.78 9.21 4.64
N PRO A 58 -6.58 8.66 3.42
CA PRO A 58 -7.28 7.46 2.98
C PRO A 58 -6.90 6.22 3.80
N ARG A 59 -7.92 5.54 4.32
CA ARG A 59 -7.86 4.36 5.17
C ARG A 59 -8.74 3.24 4.64
N ASP A 60 -8.42 2.00 5.01
CA ASP A 60 -9.24 0.82 4.73
C ASP A 60 -9.61 0.66 3.24
N CYS A 61 -8.74 1.13 2.35
CA CYS A 61 -8.96 1.09 0.91
C CYS A 61 -8.86 -0.34 0.37
N GLU A 62 -9.51 -0.62 -0.75
CA GLU A 62 -9.33 -1.87 -1.49
C GLU A 62 -7.89 -1.96 -2.03
N GLY A 63 -7.08 -2.82 -1.41
CA GLY A 63 -5.64 -2.91 -1.68
C GLY A 63 -5.33 -3.29 -3.12
N GLY A 64 -6.05 -4.26 -3.68
CA GLY A 64 -5.86 -4.69 -5.06
C GLY A 64 -6.03 -3.55 -6.06
N SER A 65 -7.20 -2.91 -6.04
CA SER A 65 -7.55 -1.83 -6.95
C SER A 65 -6.66 -0.59 -6.78
N LEU A 66 -6.45 -0.16 -5.52
CA LEU A 66 -5.69 1.06 -5.23
C LEU A 66 -4.21 0.91 -5.59
N LEU A 67 -3.56 -0.18 -5.18
CA LEU A 67 -2.14 -0.40 -5.46
C LEU A 67 -1.89 -0.63 -6.94
N HIS A 68 -2.84 -1.23 -7.65
CA HIS A 68 -2.76 -1.35 -9.10
C HIS A 68 -2.72 0.01 -9.77
N ARG A 69 -3.61 0.92 -9.35
CA ARG A 69 -3.65 2.29 -9.88
C ARG A 69 -2.36 3.05 -9.57
N LEU A 70 -1.87 2.98 -8.33
CA LEU A 70 -0.61 3.60 -7.93
C LEU A 70 0.58 3.05 -8.73
N ALA A 71 0.59 1.74 -9.00
CA ALA A 71 1.62 1.12 -9.82
C ALA A 71 1.62 1.63 -11.26
N GLU A 72 0.45 1.87 -11.85
CA GLU A 72 0.33 2.43 -13.20
C GLU A 72 0.73 3.89 -13.29
N LEU A 73 0.37 4.71 -12.29
CA LEU A 73 0.75 6.13 -12.26
C LEU A 73 2.27 6.33 -12.17
N ASN A 74 2.98 5.37 -11.59
CA ASN A 74 4.39 5.49 -11.25
C ASN A 74 5.31 4.56 -12.06
N ASP A 75 4.77 3.84 -13.05
CA ASP A 75 5.51 2.82 -13.82
C ASP A 75 6.24 1.80 -12.92
N MET A 76 5.57 1.34 -11.85
CA MET A 76 6.13 0.42 -10.84
C MET A 76 5.58 -1.01 -10.99
N PRO A 77 6.12 -1.85 -11.91
CA PRO A 77 5.59 -3.20 -12.16
C PRO A 77 5.65 -4.10 -10.92
N ALA A 78 6.66 -3.92 -10.06
CA ALA A 78 6.77 -4.68 -8.82
C ALA A 78 5.64 -4.34 -7.82
N LEU A 79 5.11 -3.12 -7.85
CA LEU A 79 3.98 -2.72 -7.00
C LEU A 79 2.68 -3.34 -7.51
N LYS A 80 2.54 -3.48 -8.84
CA LYS A 80 1.43 -4.21 -9.47
C LYS A 80 1.38 -5.68 -9.05
N ASP A 81 2.52 -6.30 -8.78
CA ASP A 81 2.56 -7.68 -8.26
C ASP A 81 2.16 -7.79 -6.78
N ILE A 82 2.40 -6.75 -5.99
CA ILE A 82 1.88 -6.64 -4.62
C ILE A 82 0.37 -6.37 -4.65
N ALA A 83 -0.11 -5.55 -5.60
CA ALA A 83 -1.53 -5.31 -5.81
C ALA A 83 -2.30 -6.61 -6.07
N LYS A 84 -1.77 -7.50 -6.92
CA LYS A 84 -2.34 -8.84 -7.14
C LYS A 84 -2.36 -9.69 -5.87
N ALA A 85 -1.34 -9.57 -5.02
CA ALA A 85 -1.35 -10.27 -3.73
C ALA A 85 -2.43 -9.71 -2.80
N CYS A 86 -2.62 -8.39 -2.76
CA CYS A 86 -3.69 -7.77 -1.98
C CYS A 86 -5.07 -8.19 -2.49
N ASP A 87 -5.27 -8.29 -3.80
CA ASP A 87 -6.50 -8.79 -4.41
C ASP A 87 -6.75 -10.26 -4.02
N TYR A 88 -5.70 -11.08 -4.02
CA TYR A 88 -5.77 -12.48 -3.60
C TYR A 88 -6.10 -12.66 -2.11
N SER A 89 -5.48 -11.89 -1.22
CA SER A 89 -5.70 -11.95 0.23
C SER A 89 -6.86 -11.09 0.70
N SER A 90 -7.54 -10.37 -0.19
CA SER A 90 -8.54 -9.34 0.14
C SER A 90 -8.02 -8.27 1.11
N SER A 91 -6.71 -8.01 1.12
CA SER A 91 -6.08 -7.06 2.03
C SER A 91 -6.52 -5.62 1.80
N ARG A 92 -6.62 -4.88 2.89
CA ARG A 92 -6.86 -3.43 2.92
C ARG A 92 -5.56 -2.66 2.97
N VAL A 93 -5.63 -1.40 2.56
CA VAL A 93 -4.47 -0.51 2.57
C VAL A 93 -4.81 0.89 3.08
N ASP A 94 -3.88 1.46 3.84
CA ASP A 94 -3.86 2.87 4.19
C ASP A 94 -2.78 3.59 3.39
N ILE A 95 -3.07 4.83 2.96
CA ILE A 95 -2.13 5.67 2.21
C ILE A 95 -1.72 6.86 3.05
N ASP A 96 -0.45 6.91 3.44
CA ASP A 96 0.15 8.10 4.03
C ASP A 96 1.17 8.69 3.06
N ALA A 97 0.67 9.56 2.17
CA ALA A 97 1.48 10.27 1.19
C ALA A 97 2.49 11.22 1.86
N ALA A 98 2.13 11.84 2.99
CA ALA A 98 3.01 12.77 3.71
C ALA A 98 4.23 12.05 4.32
N GLY A 99 4.03 10.82 4.80
CA GLY A 99 5.08 9.92 5.27
C GLY A 99 5.70 9.02 4.20
N SER A 100 5.29 9.19 2.94
CA SER A 100 5.70 8.34 1.80
C SER A 100 5.58 6.84 2.09
N ARG A 101 4.45 6.41 2.64
CA ARG A 101 4.25 5.02 3.05
C ARG A 101 2.88 4.48 2.65
N ILE A 102 2.89 3.20 2.28
CA ILE A 102 1.70 2.38 2.05
C ILE A 102 1.67 1.36 3.19
N ILE A 103 0.56 1.25 3.88
CA ILE A 103 0.40 0.30 4.99
C ILE A 103 -0.61 -0.74 4.52
N VAL A 104 -0.18 -1.99 4.36
CA VAL A 104 -1.04 -3.10 3.98
C VAL A 104 -1.44 -3.87 5.24
N HIS A 105 -2.72 -4.22 5.35
CA HIS A 105 -3.28 -4.97 6.47
C HIS A 105 -4.52 -5.79 6.03
N ASP A 106 -5.21 -6.38 7.02
CA ASP A 106 -6.47 -7.13 6.87
C ASP A 106 -7.57 -6.30 6.23
#